data_AF-A0A354XW21-F1
#
_entry.id   AF-A0A354XW21-F1
#
_cell.length_a   1.000
_cell.length_b   1.000
_cell.length_c   1.000
_cell.angle_alpha   90.00
_cell.angle_beta   90.00
_cell.angle_gamma   90.00
#
_symmetry.space_group_name_H-M   'P 1'
#
loop_
_entity.id
_entity.type
_entity.pdbx_description
1 polymer ?
#
loop_
_entity_poly.entity_id
_entity_poly.type
_entity_poly.pdbx_seq_one_letter_code
_entity_poly.pdbx_strand_id
1 'polypeptide(L)'
;TYHLVDEYFFDTLDKKPFIINSCRGSVVDNPAMKKALKTEKITGTVIDCWENEPDIDRELLQMADIATPHIAGYSADGKWTATKMSLENLNEFFELDVYPIKLMQLPQPNNPVIDLREVELDYQLAYAVWQTYNPMMETMNLKADPDKFYWFRS
;
A
#
# COMPACT_ATOMS: atom_id res chain seq x y z
N THR A 1 -5.45 -6.92 -17.15
CA THR A 1 -6.42 -6.38 -16.17
C THR A 1 -6.55 -4.86 -16.29
N TYR A 2 -6.25 -4.29 -17.47
CA TYR A 2 -6.38 -2.86 -17.69
C TYR A 2 -7.85 -2.45 -17.55
N HIS A 3 -8.11 -1.42 -16.73
CA HIS A 3 -9.45 -0.93 -16.39
C HIS A 3 -10.42 -2.08 -16.03
N LEU A 4 -9.94 -3.06 -15.25
CA LEU A 4 -10.80 -4.13 -14.74
C LEU A 4 -11.92 -3.56 -13.86
N VAL A 5 -11.63 -2.47 -13.16
CA VAL A 5 -12.59 -1.70 -12.37
C VAL A 5 -12.90 -0.43 -13.17
N ASP A 6 -13.92 -0.53 -14.02
CA ASP A 6 -14.41 0.54 -14.90
C ASP A 6 -15.80 1.05 -14.46
N GLU A 7 -16.41 1.90 -15.27
CA GLU A 7 -17.75 2.44 -14.98
C GLU A 7 -18.81 1.33 -14.87
N TYR A 8 -18.75 0.30 -15.72
CA TYR A 8 -19.68 -0.83 -15.65
C TYR A 8 -19.53 -1.59 -14.33
N PHE A 9 -18.29 -1.87 -13.89
CA PHE A 9 -18.06 -2.48 -12.59
C PHE A 9 -18.72 -1.66 -11.47
N PHE A 10 -18.49 -0.34 -11.43
CA PHE A 10 -19.08 0.53 -10.41
C PHE A 10 -20.61 0.55 -10.44
N ASP A 11 -21.21 0.44 -11.63
CA ASP A 11 -22.66 0.41 -11.82
C ASP A 11 -23.30 -0.86 -11.24
N THR A 12 -22.54 -1.94 -11.09
CA THR A 12 -23.02 -3.20 -10.51
C THR A 12 -22.95 -3.25 -8.97
N LEU A 13 -22.42 -2.20 -8.32
CA LEU A 13 -22.18 -2.20 -6.87
C LEU A 13 -23.40 -1.72 -6.07
N ASP A 14 -24.24 -2.65 -5.62
CA ASP A 14 -25.42 -2.30 -4.80
C ASP A 14 -25.08 -1.87 -3.37
N LYS A 15 -23.98 -2.38 -2.80
CA LYS A 15 -23.63 -2.22 -1.38
C LYS A 15 -22.75 -1.00 -1.07
N LYS A 16 -22.46 -0.17 -2.07
CA LYS A 16 -21.58 1.01 -1.94
C LYS A 16 -20.26 0.70 -1.19
N PRO A 17 -19.47 -0.29 -1.63
CA PRO A 17 -18.31 -0.75 -0.86
C PRO A 17 -17.19 0.30 -0.77
N PHE A 18 -16.18 0.02 0.06
CA PHE A 18 -14.86 0.63 -0.09
C PHE A 18 -14.09 -0.07 -1.20
N ILE A 19 -13.28 0.69 -1.95
CA ILE A 19 -12.39 0.15 -2.97
C ILE A 19 -10.95 0.31 -2.50
N ILE A 20 -10.14 -0.74 -2.63
CA ILE A 20 -8.73 -0.73 -2.25
C ILE A 20 -7.90 -1.12 -3.47
N ASN A 21 -7.01 -0.24 -3.94
CA ASN A 21 -6.05 -0.55 -4.99
C ASN A 21 -4.60 -0.36 -4.52
N SER A 22 -3.95 -1.48 -4.21
CA SER A 22 -2.50 -1.56 -3.92
C SER A 22 -1.75 -2.49 -4.86
N CYS A 23 -2.27 -2.68 -6.09
CA CYS A 23 -1.67 -3.60 -7.07
C CYS A 23 -0.94 -2.86 -8.19
N ARG A 24 -1.68 -2.21 -9.09
CA ARG A 24 -1.19 -1.40 -10.22
C ARG A 24 -2.18 -0.29 -10.52
N GLY A 25 -1.69 0.87 -10.94
CA GLY A 25 -2.52 2.04 -11.23
C GLY A 25 -3.64 1.76 -12.21
N SER A 26 -3.29 1.31 -13.41
CA SER A 26 -4.22 1.12 -14.54
C SER A 26 -5.19 -0.06 -14.42
N VAL A 27 -5.29 -0.66 -13.23
CA VAL A 27 -6.33 -1.66 -12.95
C VAL A 27 -7.68 -0.98 -12.70
N VAL A 28 -7.66 0.24 -12.14
CA VAL A 28 -8.87 1.03 -11.91
C VAL A 28 -8.86 2.25 -12.81
N ASP A 29 -9.97 2.47 -13.52
CA ASP A 29 -10.18 3.67 -14.32
C ASP A 29 -10.40 4.88 -13.39
N ASN A 30 -9.44 5.81 -13.36
CA ASN A 30 -9.48 6.97 -12.47
C ASN A 30 -10.72 7.86 -12.70
N PRO A 31 -11.08 8.26 -13.95
CA PRO A 31 -12.32 8.94 -14.23
C PRO A 31 -13.57 8.23 -13.69
N ALA A 32 -13.67 6.91 -13.89
CA ALA A 32 -14.79 6.12 -13.40
C ALA A 32 -14.85 6.10 -11.87
N MET A 33 -13.70 5.93 -11.20
CA MET A 33 -13.63 5.96 -9.72
C MET A 33 -14.06 7.32 -9.17
N LYS A 34 -13.60 8.44 -9.76
CA LYS A 34 -14.04 9.78 -9.35
C LYS A 34 -15.54 9.96 -9.50
N LYS A 35 -16.12 9.48 -10.61
CA LYS A 35 -17.57 9.52 -10.81
C LYS A 35 -18.30 8.68 -9.76
N ALA A 36 -17.80 7.48 -9.47
CA ALA A 36 -18.39 6.59 -8.46
C ALA A 36 -18.36 7.21 -7.05
N LEU A 37 -17.29 7.88 -6.66
CA LEU A 37 -17.19 8.63 -5.39
C LEU A 37 -18.20 9.79 -5.34
N LYS A 38 -18.22 10.64 -6.39
CA LYS A 38 -19.13 11.80 -6.46
C LYS A 38 -20.62 11.41 -6.49
N THR A 39 -20.93 10.25 -7.04
CA THR A 39 -22.31 9.72 -7.14
C THR A 39 -22.65 8.75 -6.02
N GLU A 40 -21.77 8.61 -5.01
CA GLU A 40 -21.94 7.75 -3.85
C GLU A 40 -22.23 6.28 -4.21
N LYS A 41 -21.66 5.79 -5.32
CA LYS A 41 -21.68 4.36 -5.70
C LYS A 41 -20.67 3.53 -4.91
N ILE A 42 -19.70 4.19 -4.30
CA ILE A 42 -18.76 3.62 -3.34
C ILE A 42 -18.67 4.56 -2.15
N THR A 43 -18.43 4.00 -0.96
CA THR A 43 -18.38 4.78 0.30
C THR A 43 -17.03 5.45 0.49
N GLY A 44 -15.97 4.91 -0.11
CA GLY A 44 -14.63 5.47 -0.02
C GLY A 44 -13.61 4.66 -0.81
N THR A 45 -12.36 5.13 -0.82
CA THR A 45 -11.28 4.50 -1.57
C THR A 45 -9.93 4.61 -0.86
N VAL A 46 -9.15 3.55 -0.97
CA VAL A 46 -7.76 3.46 -0.55
C VAL A 46 -6.90 3.21 -1.78
N ILE A 47 -5.95 4.10 -2.03
CA ILE A 47 -5.14 4.07 -3.26
C ILE A 47 -3.65 4.11 -2.88
N ASP A 48 -2.92 3.05 -3.21
CA ASP A 48 -1.45 3.03 -3.15
C ASP A 48 -0.84 3.10 -4.55
N CYS A 49 -1.46 2.48 -5.56
CA CYS A 49 -0.99 2.51 -6.93
C CYS A 49 -1.89 3.40 -7.80
N TRP A 50 -1.29 4.32 -8.55
CA TRP A 50 -2.01 5.37 -9.28
C TRP A 50 -1.83 5.23 -10.79
N GLU A 51 -2.84 5.57 -11.58
CA GLU A 51 -2.62 5.77 -13.01
C GLU A 51 -1.69 6.97 -13.23
N ASN A 52 -0.81 6.85 -14.22
CA ASN A 52 0.14 7.88 -14.65
C ASN A 52 1.15 8.34 -13.58
N GLU A 53 1.56 7.45 -12.67
CA GLU A 53 2.67 7.76 -11.73
C GLU A 53 3.90 8.33 -12.47
N PRO A 54 4.51 9.42 -11.97
CA PRO A 54 4.21 10.13 -10.71
C PRO A 54 3.13 11.24 -10.82
N ASP A 55 2.66 11.53 -12.03
CA ASP A 55 1.71 12.63 -12.34
C ASP A 55 0.26 12.20 -12.07
N ILE A 56 -0.02 11.93 -10.79
CA ILE A 56 -1.30 11.39 -10.33
C ILE A 56 -2.44 12.40 -10.41
N ASP A 57 -3.67 11.90 -10.50
CA ASP A 57 -4.88 12.73 -10.49
C ASP A 57 -5.07 13.38 -9.11
N ARG A 58 -4.80 14.70 -9.03
CA ARG A 58 -4.87 15.47 -7.78
C ARG A 58 -6.29 15.57 -7.21
N GLU A 59 -7.31 15.52 -8.06
CA GLU A 59 -8.70 15.53 -7.59
C GLU A 59 -9.02 14.19 -6.92
N LEU A 60 -8.65 13.08 -7.55
CA LEU A 60 -8.82 11.75 -6.97
C LEU A 60 -8.00 11.59 -5.67
N LEU A 61 -6.79 12.13 -5.63
CA LEU A 61 -5.95 12.16 -4.44
C LEU A 61 -6.67 12.79 -3.24
N GLN A 62 -7.35 13.93 -3.43
CA GLN A 62 -8.06 14.59 -2.34
C GLN A 62 -9.32 13.81 -1.92
N MET A 63 -9.94 13.07 -2.83
CA MET A 63 -11.13 12.25 -2.55
C MET A 63 -10.81 10.94 -1.83
N ALA A 64 -9.58 10.42 -1.94
CA ALA A 64 -9.19 9.15 -1.31
C ALA A 64 -9.11 9.25 0.21
N ASP A 65 -9.59 8.25 0.93
CA ASP A 65 -9.52 8.18 2.40
C ASP A 65 -8.09 7.92 2.86
N ILE A 66 -7.41 6.98 2.20
CA ILE A 66 -6.00 6.65 2.39
C ILE A 66 -5.33 6.71 1.01
N ALA A 67 -4.22 7.43 0.93
CA ALA A 67 -3.54 7.72 -0.32
C ALA A 67 -2.03 7.63 -0.13
N THR A 68 -1.39 6.58 -0.63
CA THR A 68 0.05 6.38 -0.44
C THR A 68 0.80 6.31 -1.78
N PRO A 69 2.08 6.72 -1.84
CA PRO A 69 2.82 6.84 -3.10
C PRO A 69 3.49 5.53 -3.53
N HIS A 70 2.70 4.46 -3.70
CA HIS A 70 3.15 3.16 -4.17
C HIS A 70 4.25 2.53 -3.28
N ILE A 71 3.91 2.43 -1.99
CA ILE A 71 4.78 1.97 -0.90
C ILE A 71 4.18 0.83 -0.07
N ALA A 72 3.02 0.27 -0.43
CA ALA A 72 2.40 -0.80 0.36
C ALA A 72 3.31 -2.01 0.58
N GLY A 73 4.28 -2.25 -0.32
CA GLY A 73 5.27 -3.32 -0.21
C GLY A 73 6.58 -2.94 0.50
N TYR A 74 6.73 -1.74 1.06
CA TYR A 74 8.03 -1.18 1.50
C TYR A 74 8.46 -1.58 2.91
N SER A 75 8.07 -2.77 3.40
CA SER A 75 8.56 -3.25 4.69
C SER A 75 10.05 -3.60 4.65
N ALA A 76 10.72 -3.42 5.81
CA ALA A 76 12.12 -3.83 5.97
C ALA A 76 12.27 -5.34 5.72
N ASP A 77 11.35 -6.15 6.25
CA ASP A 77 11.25 -7.59 6.04
C ASP A 77 11.08 -7.97 4.58
N GLY A 78 10.23 -7.24 3.84
CA GLY A 78 9.99 -7.47 2.42
C GLY A 78 11.24 -7.24 1.58
N LYS A 79 11.91 -6.10 1.80
CA LYS A 79 13.18 -5.76 1.12
C LYS A 79 14.27 -6.79 1.45
N TRP A 80 14.41 -7.15 2.72
CA TRP A 80 15.40 -8.14 3.18
C TRP A 80 15.15 -9.53 2.59
N THR A 81 13.89 -9.97 2.60
CA THR A 81 13.50 -11.28 2.05
C THR A 81 13.77 -11.35 0.56
N ALA A 82 13.45 -10.28 -0.19
CA ALA A 82 13.75 -10.22 -1.62
C ALA A 82 15.26 -10.35 -1.90
N THR A 83 16.10 -9.62 -1.16
CA THR A 83 17.56 -9.74 -1.27
C THR A 83 18.06 -11.13 -0.92
N LYS A 84 17.57 -11.71 0.18
CA LYS A 84 17.90 -13.08 0.59
C LYS A 84 17.60 -14.08 -0.53
N MET A 85 16.38 -14.06 -1.06
CA MET A 85 15.96 -14.96 -2.13
C MET A 85 16.82 -14.80 -3.38
N SER A 86 17.15 -13.56 -3.78
CA SER A 86 18.04 -13.33 -4.91
C SER A 86 19.44 -13.93 -4.69
N LEU A 87 20.02 -13.77 -3.50
CA LEU A 87 21.33 -14.32 -3.18
C LEU A 87 21.33 -15.85 -3.11
N GLU A 88 20.30 -16.44 -2.52
CA GLU A 88 20.12 -17.90 -2.45
C GLU A 88 20.00 -18.48 -3.88
N ASN A 89 19.19 -17.87 -4.74
CA ASN A 89 19.03 -18.30 -6.13
C ASN A 89 20.34 -18.18 -6.94
N LEU A 90 21.12 -17.11 -6.72
CA LEU A 90 22.42 -16.95 -7.39
C LEU A 90 23.43 -17.99 -6.91
N ASN A 91 23.48 -18.24 -5.60
CA ASN A 91 24.37 -19.24 -5.02
C ASN A 91 24.05 -20.65 -5.54
N GLU A 92 22.77 -20.98 -5.69
CA GLU A 92 22.30 -22.24 -6.27
C GLU A 92 22.59 -22.34 -7.77
N PHE A 93 22.18 -21.33 -8.56
CA PHE A 93 22.29 -21.38 -10.03
C PHE A 93 23.74 -21.44 -10.52
N PHE A 94 24.67 -20.77 -9.82
CA PHE A 94 26.08 -20.74 -10.19
C PHE A 94 26.96 -21.71 -9.38
N GLU A 95 26.38 -22.53 -8.51
CA GLU A 95 27.11 -23.49 -7.66
C GLU A 95 28.27 -22.84 -6.89
N LEU A 96 28.02 -21.69 -6.25
CA LEU A 96 29.09 -20.87 -5.64
C LEU A 96 29.60 -21.39 -4.29
N ASP A 97 28.97 -22.42 -3.73
CA ASP A 97 29.32 -23.05 -2.44
C ASP A 97 29.43 -22.10 -1.22
N VAL A 98 28.69 -20.98 -1.23
CA VAL A 98 28.68 -20.03 -0.11
C VAL A 98 27.66 -20.45 0.94
N TYR A 99 28.13 -21.07 2.04
CA TYR A 99 27.27 -21.51 3.14
C TYR A 99 27.84 -21.18 4.53
N PRO A 100 27.08 -20.54 5.44
CA PRO A 100 25.80 -19.87 5.17
C PRO A 100 26.02 -18.53 4.45
N ILE A 101 25.06 -18.12 3.62
CA ILE A 101 25.03 -16.75 3.08
C ILE A 101 24.93 -15.79 4.27
N LYS A 102 25.97 -14.97 4.47
CA LYS A 102 26.00 -13.98 5.55
C LYS A 102 25.12 -12.79 5.18
N LEU A 103 23.90 -12.78 5.72
CA LEU A 103 22.96 -11.68 5.58
C LEU A 103 23.07 -10.73 6.78
N MET A 104 22.85 -9.43 6.54
CA MET A 104 22.68 -8.48 7.62
C MET A 104 21.42 -8.82 8.42
N GLN A 105 21.45 -8.61 9.73
CA GLN A 105 20.25 -8.73 10.56
C GLN A 105 19.38 -7.49 10.39
N LEU A 106 18.06 -7.70 10.37
CA LEU A 106 17.11 -6.60 10.42
C LEU A 106 17.18 -5.90 11.79
N PRO A 107 17.11 -4.55 11.82
CA PRO A 107 16.98 -3.84 13.07
C PRO A 107 15.68 -4.25 13.78
N GLN A 108 15.75 -4.41 15.10
CA GLN A 108 14.55 -4.64 15.90
C GLN A 108 13.68 -3.38 15.93
N PRO A 109 12.34 -3.52 15.96
CA PRO A 109 11.47 -2.37 16.11
C PRO A 109 11.73 -1.70 17.46
N ASN A 110 11.62 -0.37 17.49
CA ASN A 110 11.80 0.41 18.71
C ASN A 110 10.83 -0.01 19.83
N ASN A 111 9.62 -0.43 19.45
CA ASN A 111 8.63 -0.96 20.37
C ASN A 111 8.20 -2.39 19.95
N PRO A 112 8.88 -3.44 20.46
CA PRO A 112 8.62 -4.82 20.06
C PRO A 112 7.40 -5.44 20.75
N VAL A 113 6.81 -4.77 21.76
CA VAL A 113 5.69 -5.28 22.54
C VAL A 113 4.51 -4.31 22.41
N ILE A 114 3.36 -4.82 21.98
CA ILE A 114 2.11 -4.09 21.93
C ILE A 114 1.27 -4.52 23.14
N ASP A 115 1.01 -3.60 24.07
CA ASP A 115 0.14 -3.85 25.21
C ASP A 115 -1.32 -3.64 24.81
N LEU A 116 -2.13 -4.68 25.00
CA LEU A 116 -3.55 -4.73 24.64
C LEU A 116 -4.47 -4.80 25.85
N ARG A 117 -3.92 -4.79 27.08
CA ARG A 117 -4.70 -5.02 28.31
C ARG A 117 -5.80 -3.98 28.52
N GLU A 118 -5.54 -2.74 28.11
CA GLU A 118 -6.47 -1.61 28.19
C GLU A 118 -7.26 -1.37 26.89
N VAL A 119 -7.18 -2.30 25.94
CA VAL A 119 -7.88 -2.23 24.65
C VAL A 119 -9.04 -3.22 24.65
N GLU A 120 -10.25 -2.73 24.39
CA GLU A 120 -11.45 -3.55 24.22
C GLU A 120 -11.23 -4.65 23.18
N LEU A 121 -11.72 -5.86 23.47
CA LEU A 121 -11.42 -7.09 22.71
C LEU A 121 -11.67 -6.93 21.20
N ASP A 122 -12.79 -6.31 20.84
CA ASP A 122 -13.20 -6.12 19.43
C ASP A 122 -12.26 -5.19 18.64
N TYR A 123 -11.47 -4.36 19.34
CA TYR A 123 -10.55 -3.40 18.74
C TYR A 123 -9.08 -3.80 18.84
N GLN A 124 -8.75 -4.87 19.57
CA GLN A 124 -7.36 -5.26 19.82
C GLN A 124 -6.57 -5.52 18.54
N LEU A 125 -7.17 -6.20 17.55
CA LEU A 125 -6.50 -6.47 16.27
C LEU A 125 -6.23 -5.18 15.50
N ALA A 126 -7.25 -4.33 15.35
CA ALA A 126 -7.11 -3.06 14.65
C ALA A 126 -6.05 -2.17 15.33
N TYR A 127 -6.09 -2.09 16.66
CA TYR A 127 -5.11 -1.37 17.46
C TYR A 127 -3.69 -1.92 17.24
N ALA A 128 -3.51 -3.25 17.31
CA ALA A 128 -2.22 -3.87 17.11
C ALA A 128 -1.65 -3.59 15.71
N VAL A 129 -2.46 -3.74 14.65
CA VAL A 129 -2.05 -3.38 13.28
C VAL A 129 -1.63 -1.91 13.21
N TRP A 130 -2.42 -1.02 13.80
CA TRP A 130 -2.17 0.42 13.79
C TRP A 130 -0.88 0.82 14.53
N GLN A 131 -0.49 0.08 15.57
CA GLN A 131 0.79 0.28 16.27
C GLN A 131 1.99 -0.23 15.46
N THR A 132 1.78 -1.16 14.52
CA THR A 132 2.87 -1.65 13.65
C THR A 132 3.12 -0.73 12.46
N TYR A 133 2.07 -0.26 11.80
CA TYR A 133 2.15 0.67 10.67
C TYR A 133 0.85 1.44 10.52
N ASN A 134 0.95 2.75 10.35
CA ASN A 134 -0.18 3.64 10.16
C ASN A 134 0.05 4.50 8.90
N PRO A 135 -0.66 4.24 7.78
CA PRO A 135 -0.44 4.92 6.50
C PRO A 135 -0.99 6.36 6.46
N MET A 136 -1.60 6.84 7.56
CA MET A 136 -2.19 8.17 7.59
C MET A 136 -1.12 9.27 7.51
N MET A 137 0.09 9.02 8.02
CA MET A 137 1.18 9.99 7.90
C MET A 137 1.57 10.20 6.43
N GLU A 138 1.77 9.11 5.70
CA GLU A 138 2.08 9.12 4.27
C GLU A 138 0.92 9.69 3.46
N THR A 139 -0.32 9.41 3.86
CA THR A 139 -1.53 10.01 3.29
C THR A 139 -1.54 11.53 3.42
N MET A 140 -1.30 12.04 4.64
CA MET A 140 -1.26 13.49 4.88
C MET A 140 -0.13 14.14 4.09
N ASN A 141 1.05 13.52 4.07
CA ASN A 141 2.22 14.04 3.36
C ASN A 141 2.01 14.07 1.85
N LEU A 142 1.47 13.00 1.26
CA LEU A 142 1.20 12.94 -0.19
C LEU A 142 0.13 13.95 -0.60
N LYS A 143 -0.94 14.09 0.20
CA LYS A 143 -1.99 15.09 -0.04
C LYS A 143 -1.47 16.53 0.05
N ALA A 144 -0.52 16.78 0.95
CA ALA A 144 0.07 18.11 1.15
C ALA A 144 1.05 18.49 0.04
N ASP A 145 1.83 17.52 -0.46
CA ASP A 145 2.94 17.78 -1.38
C ASP A 145 3.01 16.70 -2.48
N PRO A 146 2.00 16.64 -3.38
CA PRO A 146 1.88 15.57 -4.37
C PRO A 146 3.04 15.52 -5.37
N ASP A 147 3.69 16.66 -5.62
CA ASP A 147 4.86 16.76 -6.50
C ASP A 147 6.10 16.03 -5.94
N LYS A 148 6.06 15.65 -4.66
CA LYS A 148 7.11 14.85 -4.00
C LYS A 148 6.85 13.34 -4.06
N PHE A 149 5.99 12.86 -4.97
CA PHE A 149 5.61 11.45 -5.09
C PHE A 149 6.81 10.48 -4.98
N TYR A 150 7.88 10.69 -5.75
CA TYR A 150 9.07 9.83 -5.69
C TYR A 150 9.93 10.00 -4.44
N TRP A 151 9.92 11.18 -3.81
CA TRP A 151 10.70 11.43 -2.60
C TRP A 151 10.21 10.54 -1.45
N PHE A 152 8.90 10.32 -1.34
CA PHE A 152 8.31 9.43 -0.34
C PHE A 152 8.63 7.94 -0.55
N ARG A 153 9.19 7.57 -1.71
CA ARG A 153 9.65 6.21 -2.02
C ARG A 153 11.13 5.98 -1.74
N SER A 154 11.87 7.05 -1.44
CA SER A 154 13.33 7.00 -1.29
C SER A 154 13.75 6.58 0.12
#